data_AF-A0A968IEF5-F1
#
_entry.id   AF-A0A968IEF5-F1
#
_cell.length_a   1.000
_cell.length_b   1.000
_cell.length_c   1.000
_cell.angle_alpha   90.00
_cell.angle_beta   90.00
_cell.angle_gamma   90.00
#
_symmetry.space_group_name_H-M   'P 1'
#
loop_
_entity.id
_entity.type
_entity.pdbx_description
1 polymer ?
#
loop_
_entity_poly.entity_id
_entity_poly.type
_entity_poly.pdbx_seq_one_letter_code
_entity_poly.pdbx_strand_id
1 'polypeptide(L)'
;MVTNLKTDVLIVGGGTGGTSAAIQASRRGVKTTLVSEFSWLGGMLTAAGVCAPDGNELAAWQTGLWGSFLQALQRKQTGGLDNSWVSLFTYDPRIGAEIFAEWVKQLPNLHWISGQVPLEVKRQGNRITEVRFADYLIEAKIAIDGTELGDLIALAEVPYRWGWELQREFNEPSAPVTFNELTQRYPVQSPTWVFILQDYQKTPPLP
;
A
#
# COMPACT_ATOMS: atom_id res chain seq x y z
N MET A 1 -24.99 14.38 3.44
CA MET A 1 -24.45 15.14 4.59
C MET A 1 -23.08 14.59 4.88
N VAL A 2 -22.07 15.46 5.07
CA VAL A 2 -20.70 15.04 5.37
C VAL A 2 -20.56 14.78 6.87
N THR A 3 -19.93 13.66 7.25
CA THR A 3 -19.67 13.29 8.64
C THR A 3 -18.34 13.86 9.10
N ASN A 4 -18.35 14.60 10.21
CA ASN A 4 -17.12 15.16 10.80
C ASN A 4 -16.48 14.18 11.78
N LEU A 5 -15.19 13.91 11.62
CA LEU A 5 -14.42 13.03 12.51
C LEU A 5 -13.13 13.71 12.99
N LYS A 6 -12.68 13.33 14.18
CA LYS A 6 -11.37 13.72 14.73
C LYS A 6 -10.57 12.50 15.15
N THR A 7 -9.32 12.45 14.71
CA THR A 7 -8.37 11.37 15.00
C THR A 7 -7.00 11.92 15.37
N ASP A 8 -6.16 11.12 16.02
CA ASP A 8 -4.77 11.53 16.25
C ASP A 8 -3.94 11.32 14.98
N VAL A 9 -4.09 10.16 14.34
CA VAL A 9 -3.45 9.82 13.07
C VAL A 9 -4.50 9.47 12.04
N LEU A 10 -4.43 10.14 10.88
CA LEU A 10 -5.18 9.80 9.67
C LEU A 10 -4.22 9.18 8.67
N ILE A 11 -4.55 7.99 8.17
CA ILE A 11 -3.87 7.35 7.06
C ILE A 11 -4.82 7.34 5.88
N VAL A 12 -4.38 7.83 4.73
CA VAL A 12 -5.17 7.83 3.49
C VAL A 12 -4.49 6.91 2.50
N GLY A 13 -5.18 5.84 2.11
CA GLY A 13 -4.70 4.78 1.24
C GLY A 13 -4.57 3.43 1.96
N GLY A 14 -5.21 2.41 1.37
CA GLY A 14 -5.24 1.02 1.87
C GLY A 14 -4.05 0.16 1.41
N GLY A 15 -3.00 0.78 0.87
CA GLY A 15 -1.81 0.09 0.37
C GLY A 15 -1.05 -0.67 1.48
N THR A 16 0.00 -1.39 1.11
CA THR A 16 0.82 -2.16 2.07
C THR A 16 1.37 -1.26 3.19
N GLY A 17 1.95 -0.11 2.82
CA GLY A 17 2.49 0.86 3.76
C GLY A 17 1.41 1.51 4.63
N GLY A 18 0.32 1.98 4.03
CA GLY A 18 -0.78 2.63 4.74
C GLY A 18 -1.46 1.71 5.76
N THR A 19 -1.78 0.48 5.35
CA THR A 19 -2.37 -0.53 6.23
C THR A 19 -1.41 -0.91 7.36
N SER A 20 -0.12 -1.07 7.05
CA SER A 20 0.91 -1.37 8.06
C SER A 20 1.06 -0.24 9.08
N ALA A 21 1.06 1.01 8.62
CA ALA A 21 1.15 2.20 9.47
C ALA A 21 -0.07 2.31 10.39
N ALA A 22 -1.29 2.10 9.86
CA ALA A 22 -2.52 2.14 10.65
C ALA A 22 -2.50 1.08 11.77
N ILE A 23 -2.14 -0.17 11.44
CA ILE A 23 -2.05 -1.27 12.41
C ILE A 23 -1.01 -0.96 13.48
N GLN A 24 0.18 -0.49 13.10
CA GLN A 24 1.24 -0.20 14.06
C GLN A 24 0.90 1.00 14.95
N ALA A 25 0.34 2.07 14.40
CA ALA A 25 -0.12 3.23 15.18
C ALA A 25 -1.17 2.81 16.21
N SER A 26 -2.18 2.04 15.79
CA SER A 26 -3.21 1.55 16.70
C SER A 26 -2.69 0.57 17.75
N ARG A 27 -1.77 -0.33 17.41
CA ARG A 27 -1.10 -1.22 18.39
C ARG A 27 -0.31 -0.45 19.46
N ARG A 28 0.09 0.79 19.16
CA ARG A 28 0.72 1.71 20.12
C ARG A 28 -0.28 2.56 20.92
N GLY A 29 -1.58 2.28 20.81
CA GLY A 29 -2.64 2.96 21.55
C GLY A 29 -3.13 4.27 20.92
N VAL A 30 -2.67 4.61 19.71
CA VAL A 30 -3.04 5.87 19.05
C VAL A 30 -4.44 5.76 18.42
N LYS A 31 -5.28 6.78 18.61
CA LYS A 31 -6.59 6.85 17.92
C LYS A 31 -6.33 7.09 16.43
N THR A 32 -6.71 6.11 15.62
CA THR A 32 -6.29 6.05 14.23
C THR A 32 -7.49 5.91 13.31
N THR A 33 -7.46 6.61 12.18
CA THR A 33 -8.43 6.42 11.10
C THR A 33 -7.68 6.03 9.83
N LEU A 34 -8.08 4.92 9.23
CA LEU A 34 -7.59 4.47 7.93
C LEU A 34 -8.71 4.70 6.92
N VAL A 35 -8.43 5.43 5.85
CA VAL A 35 -9.36 5.61 4.73
C VAL A 35 -8.78 4.93 3.51
N SER A 36 -9.53 4.04 2.87
CA SER A 36 -9.11 3.36 1.63
C SER A 36 -10.11 3.56 0.50
N GLU A 37 -9.60 3.62 -0.72
CA GLU A 37 -10.43 3.68 -1.94
C GLU A 37 -11.27 2.40 -2.08
N PHE A 38 -10.67 1.24 -1.83
CA PHE A 38 -11.33 -0.06 -1.96
C PHE A 38 -11.58 -0.73 -0.61
N SER A 39 -12.46 -1.73 -0.60
CA SER A 39 -12.74 -2.61 0.56
C SER A 39 -11.70 -3.73 0.73
N TRP A 40 -10.53 -3.58 0.11
CA TRP A 40 -9.47 -4.56 0.05
C TRP A 40 -8.15 -3.94 0.50
N LEU A 41 -7.59 -4.42 1.61
CA LEU A 41 -6.38 -3.87 2.21
C LEU A 41 -5.13 -4.65 1.81
N GLY A 42 -4.00 -3.95 1.78
CA GLY A 42 -2.67 -4.54 1.58
C GLY A 42 -1.98 -4.15 0.27
N GLY A 43 -2.63 -3.41 -0.63
CA GLY A 43 -2.03 -2.83 -1.84
C GLY A 43 -1.33 -3.87 -2.72
N MET A 44 -0.06 -3.62 -3.06
CA MET A 44 0.76 -4.51 -3.88
C MET A 44 0.74 -5.96 -3.41
N LEU A 45 0.87 -6.18 -2.10
CA LEU A 45 0.90 -7.52 -1.50
C LEU A 45 -0.43 -8.29 -1.59
N THR A 46 -1.52 -7.65 -2.00
CA THR A 46 -2.85 -8.25 -2.07
C THR A 46 -3.62 -7.84 -3.33
N ALA A 47 -4.18 -6.63 -3.37
CA ALA A 47 -5.03 -6.13 -4.45
C ALA A 47 -4.33 -6.12 -5.82
N ALA A 48 -3.03 -5.80 -5.86
CA ALA A 48 -2.26 -5.81 -7.11
C ALA A 48 -1.68 -7.19 -7.48
N GLY A 49 -1.84 -8.19 -6.61
CA GLY A 49 -1.41 -9.57 -6.87
C GLY A 49 0.10 -9.82 -6.76
N VAL A 50 0.89 -8.90 -6.19
CA VAL A 50 2.33 -9.12 -5.92
C VAL A 50 2.51 -9.98 -4.67
N CYS A 51 1.98 -11.21 -4.74
CA CYS A 51 1.94 -12.17 -3.63
C CYS A 51 3.09 -13.16 -3.66
N ALA A 52 4.12 -12.88 -4.46
CA ALA A 52 5.43 -13.50 -4.44
C ALA A 52 6.51 -12.40 -4.25
N PRO A 53 6.46 -11.62 -3.15
CA PRO A 53 7.39 -10.51 -2.95
C PRO A 53 8.83 -11.04 -2.83
N ASP A 54 9.70 -10.48 -3.64
CA ASP A 54 11.15 -10.67 -3.58
C ASP A 54 11.78 -9.55 -2.75
N GLY A 55 12.93 -9.84 -2.13
CA GLY A 55 13.65 -8.84 -1.34
C GLY A 55 14.29 -9.43 -0.10
N ASN A 56 15.58 -9.77 -0.24
CA ASN A 56 16.44 -10.21 0.85
C ASN A 56 15.87 -11.40 1.65
N GLU A 57 15.27 -12.38 0.98
CA GLU A 57 14.56 -13.52 1.59
C GLU A 57 15.41 -14.36 2.55
N LEU A 58 16.74 -14.31 2.38
CA LEU A 58 17.72 -15.06 3.17
C LEU A 58 18.27 -14.28 4.37
N ALA A 59 18.17 -12.95 4.40
CA ALA A 59 18.68 -12.12 5.51
C ALA A 59 17.70 -11.08 6.07
N ALA A 60 16.56 -10.84 5.42
CA ALA A 60 15.50 -10.00 5.94
C ALA A 60 14.81 -10.73 7.09
N TRP A 61 15.09 -10.22 8.28
CA TRP A 61 14.47 -10.66 9.52
C TRP A 61 12.95 -10.70 9.37
N GLN A 62 12.41 -11.92 9.28
CA GLN A 62 10.99 -12.29 9.37
C GLN A 62 10.43 -11.86 10.74
N THR A 63 10.41 -10.55 10.97
CA THR A 63 10.21 -9.87 12.25
C THR A 63 9.26 -8.71 12.07
N GLY A 64 8.86 -8.08 13.17
CA GLY A 64 7.90 -7.00 13.14
C GLY A 64 6.58 -7.43 12.50
N LEU A 65 5.97 -6.52 11.73
CA LEU A 65 4.69 -6.79 11.08
C LEU A 65 4.82 -7.81 9.95
N TRP A 66 5.92 -7.77 9.18
CA TRP A 66 6.17 -8.72 8.10
C TRP A 66 6.29 -10.16 8.61
N GLY A 67 7.10 -10.39 9.65
CA GLY A 67 7.19 -11.70 10.29
C GLY A 67 5.85 -12.20 10.85
N SER A 68 5.08 -11.29 11.47
CA SER A 68 3.73 -11.61 11.95
C SER A 68 2.79 -11.99 10.80
N PHE A 69 2.97 -11.38 9.63
CA PHE A 69 2.15 -11.61 8.44
C PHE A 69 2.47 -12.97 7.82
N LEU A 70 3.76 -13.29 7.66
CA LEU A 70 4.22 -14.60 7.24
C LEU A 70 3.72 -15.73 8.16
N GLN A 71 3.77 -15.54 9.49
CA GLN A 71 3.24 -16.52 10.43
C GLN A 71 1.72 -16.68 10.32
N ALA A 72 0.98 -15.60 10.05
CA ALA A 72 -0.47 -15.68 9.83
C ALA A 72 -0.80 -16.39 8.52
N LEU A 73 -0.06 -16.11 7.45
CA LEU A 73 -0.16 -16.81 6.16
C LEU A 73 0.09 -18.31 6.34
N GLN A 74 1.18 -18.69 7.02
CA GLN A 74 1.53 -20.10 7.24
C GLN A 74 0.46 -20.87 8.05
N ARG A 75 -0.32 -20.17 8.89
CA ARG A 75 -1.45 -20.77 9.63
C ARG A 75 -2.72 -20.88 8.80
N LYS A 76 -2.98 -19.96 7.88
CA LYS A 76 -4.25 -19.90 7.11
C LYS A 76 -4.17 -20.58 5.74
N GLN A 77 -3.03 -20.48 5.06
CA GLN A 77 -2.84 -21.08 3.74
C GLN A 77 -2.42 -22.54 3.88
N THR A 78 -3.10 -23.41 3.13
CA THR A 78 -2.71 -24.81 2.97
C THR A 78 -1.72 -24.95 1.81
N GLY A 79 -0.82 -25.93 1.88
CA GLY A 79 0.14 -26.20 0.78
C GLY A 79 1.43 -25.38 0.83
N GLY A 80 1.74 -24.70 1.94
CA GLY A 80 3.02 -24.00 2.12
C GLY A 80 3.06 -22.61 1.46
N LEU A 81 4.21 -21.95 1.59
CA LEU A 81 4.47 -20.62 1.01
C LEU A 81 5.53 -20.66 -0.11
N ASP A 82 6.17 -21.79 -0.35
CA ASP A 82 7.33 -21.95 -1.23
C ASP A 82 6.95 -22.45 -2.64
N ASN A 83 5.79 -22.01 -3.14
CA ASN A 83 5.22 -22.48 -4.41
C ASN A 83 5.65 -21.68 -5.65
N SER A 84 6.64 -20.79 -5.55
CA SER A 84 7.12 -19.98 -6.68
C SER A 84 8.63 -20.08 -6.87
N TRP A 85 9.09 -19.75 -8.08
CA TRP A 85 10.52 -19.65 -8.39
C TRP A 85 11.14 -18.32 -7.91
N VAL A 86 10.38 -17.24 -7.90
CA VAL A 86 10.90 -15.90 -7.62
C VAL A 86 11.09 -15.65 -6.12
N SER A 87 10.21 -16.19 -5.28
CA SER A 87 10.19 -15.94 -3.84
C SER A 87 9.82 -17.18 -3.02
N LEU A 88 10.45 -17.32 -1.85
CA LEU A 88 10.08 -18.30 -0.81
C LEU A 88 8.75 -17.98 -0.11
N PHE A 89 8.12 -16.84 -0.41
CA PHE A 89 6.87 -16.40 0.18
C PHE A 89 5.82 -16.17 -0.90
N THR A 90 5.02 -17.18 -1.16
CA THR A 90 3.99 -17.23 -2.19
C THR A 90 2.66 -17.50 -1.53
N TYR A 91 1.67 -16.64 -1.76
CA TYR A 91 0.37 -16.80 -1.13
C TYR A 91 -0.79 -16.31 -1.99
N ASP A 92 -1.99 -16.77 -1.65
CA ASP A 92 -3.21 -16.28 -2.26
C ASP A 92 -3.50 -14.84 -1.76
N PRO A 93 -3.67 -13.84 -2.65
CA PRO A 93 -3.92 -12.45 -2.26
C PRO A 93 -5.14 -12.30 -1.36
N ARG A 94 -6.15 -13.18 -1.52
CA ARG A 94 -7.38 -13.16 -0.74
C ARG A 94 -7.11 -13.48 0.72
N ILE A 95 -6.22 -14.44 0.98
CA ILE A 95 -5.78 -14.78 2.33
C ILE A 95 -4.98 -13.61 2.93
N GLY A 96 -4.08 -13.01 2.17
CA GLY A 96 -3.32 -11.83 2.62
C GLY A 96 -4.24 -10.65 3.00
N ALA A 97 -5.25 -10.37 2.18
CA ALA A 97 -6.22 -9.31 2.44
C ALA A 97 -7.10 -9.58 3.66
N GLU A 98 -7.54 -10.84 3.82
CA GLU A 98 -8.30 -11.29 4.99
C GLU A 98 -7.49 -11.07 6.28
N ILE A 99 -6.20 -11.43 6.30
CA ILE A 99 -5.32 -11.21 7.46
C ILE A 99 -5.27 -9.73 7.85
N PHE A 100 -5.07 -8.83 6.88
CA PHE A 100 -5.06 -7.40 7.15
C PHE A 100 -6.41 -6.91 7.68
N ALA A 101 -7.51 -7.31 7.05
CA ALA A 101 -8.86 -6.92 7.48
C ALA A 101 -9.16 -7.43 8.91
N GLU A 102 -8.76 -8.66 9.25
CA GLU A 102 -8.90 -9.22 10.59
C GLU A 102 -8.09 -8.43 11.62
N TRP A 103 -6.83 -8.11 11.33
CA TRP A 103 -6.00 -7.34 12.24
C TRP A 103 -6.55 -5.93 12.48
N VAL A 104 -7.03 -5.27 11.43
CA VAL A 104 -7.70 -3.97 11.52
C VAL A 104 -8.95 -4.08 12.40
N LYS A 105 -9.78 -5.10 12.20
CA LYS A 105 -11.01 -5.33 12.99
C LYS A 105 -10.74 -5.62 14.47
N GLN A 106 -9.60 -6.23 14.79
CA GLN A 106 -9.20 -6.54 16.17
C GLN A 106 -8.70 -5.33 16.96
N LEU A 107 -8.49 -4.18 16.31
CA LEU A 107 -7.95 -2.96 16.92
C LEU A 107 -9.09 -1.96 17.21
N PRO A 108 -9.62 -1.88 18.45
CA PRO A 108 -10.80 -1.05 18.76
C PRO A 108 -10.56 0.46 18.62
N ASN A 109 -9.30 0.89 18.61
CA ASN A 109 -8.89 2.28 18.40
C ASN A 109 -8.53 2.60 16.94
N LEU A 110 -8.78 1.68 16.01
CA LEU A 110 -8.63 1.87 14.58
C LEU A 110 -10.02 1.91 13.93
N HIS A 111 -10.36 3.04 13.31
CA HIS A 111 -11.57 3.15 12.49
C HIS A 111 -11.20 3.05 11.00
N TRP A 112 -11.64 2.00 10.34
CA TRP A 112 -11.44 1.83 8.90
C TRP A 112 -12.68 2.28 8.12
N ILE A 113 -12.47 3.20 7.18
CA ILE A 113 -13.44 3.70 6.23
C ILE A 113 -12.99 3.23 4.84
N SER A 114 -13.87 2.56 4.09
CA SER A 114 -13.59 2.12 2.72
C SER A 114 -14.48 2.84 1.72
N GLY A 115 -14.10 2.85 0.44
CA GLY A 115 -14.90 3.47 -0.62
C GLY A 115 -14.73 4.99 -0.72
N GLN A 116 -13.61 5.55 -0.29
CA GLN A 116 -13.40 7.00 -0.25
C GLN A 116 -12.02 7.37 -0.81
N VAL A 117 -11.99 8.45 -1.60
CA VAL A 117 -10.76 9.08 -2.11
C VAL A 117 -10.66 10.51 -1.57
N PRO A 118 -9.46 11.01 -1.25
CA PRO A 118 -9.30 12.38 -0.78
C PRO A 118 -9.66 13.35 -1.92
N LEU A 119 -10.39 14.40 -1.58
CA LEU A 119 -10.86 15.40 -2.55
C LEU A 119 -10.20 16.76 -2.32
N GLU A 120 -9.97 17.12 -1.06
CA GLU A 120 -9.28 18.36 -0.66
C GLU A 120 -8.51 18.14 0.64
N VAL A 121 -7.49 18.96 0.85
CA VAL A 121 -6.74 18.99 2.11
C VAL A 121 -6.60 20.43 2.59
N LYS A 122 -6.65 20.61 3.91
CA LYS A 122 -6.32 21.87 4.56
C LYS A 122 -4.97 21.72 5.25
N ARG A 123 -4.08 22.69 5.01
CA ARG A 123 -2.78 22.76 5.65
C ARG A 123 -2.61 24.03 6.49
N GLN A 124 -1.80 23.91 7.52
CA GLN A 124 -1.27 25.02 8.30
C GLN A 124 0.26 24.91 8.30
N GLY A 125 0.94 25.79 7.57
CA GLY A 125 2.38 25.67 7.35
C GLY A 125 2.73 24.35 6.65
N ASN A 126 3.61 23.56 7.26
CA ASN A 126 4.06 22.26 6.76
C ASN A 126 3.20 21.07 7.25
N ARG A 127 2.04 21.32 7.86
CA ARG A 127 1.19 20.28 8.44
C ARG A 127 -0.18 20.25 7.78
N ILE A 128 -0.58 19.07 7.28
CA ILE A 128 -1.98 18.78 6.91
C ILE A 128 -2.78 18.62 8.21
N THR A 129 -3.87 19.38 8.34
CA THR A 129 -4.71 19.40 9.54
C THR A 129 -6.08 18.76 9.31
N GLU A 130 -6.54 18.71 8.06
CA GLU A 130 -7.85 18.19 7.69
C GLU A 130 -7.83 17.65 6.26
N VAL A 131 -8.55 16.56 6.02
CA VAL A 131 -8.75 15.97 4.69
C VAL A 131 -10.24 15.78 4.45
N ARG A 132 -10.73 16.25 3.30
CA ARG A 132 -12.11 16.11 2.84
C ARG A 132 -12.22 14.91 1.91
N PHE A 133 -13.23 14.08 2.15
CA PHE A 133 -13.68 12.98 1.30
C PHE A 133 -15.11 13.27 0.81
N ALA A 134 -15.72 12.34 0.08
CA ALA A 134 -17.10 12.51 -0.38
C ALA A 134 -18.08 12.55 0.81
N ASP A 135 -17.92 11.62 1.75
CA ASP A 135 -18.83 11.44 2.88
C ASP A 135 -18.27 11.91 4.22
N TYR A 136 -16.98 12.28 4.26
CA TYR A 136 -16.27 12.59 5.51
C TYR A 136 -15.44 13.87 5.42
N LEU A 137 -15.34 14.56 6.55
CA LEU A 137 -14.35 15.59 6.80
C LEU A 137 -13.58 15.20 8.07
N ILE A 138 -12.28 14.97 7.94
CA ILE A 138 -11.50 14.34 9.01
C ILE A 138 -10.37 15.28 9.44
N GLU A 139 -10.44 15.75 10.69
CA GLU A 139 -9.35 16.48 11.33
C GLU A 139 -8.35 15.49 11.95
N ALA A 140 -7.05 15.75 11.77
CA ALA A 140 -5.98 14.91 12.29
C ALA A 140 -4.80 15.73 12.81
N LYS A 141 -4.07 15.18 13.81
CA LYS A 141 -2.81 15.77 14.28
C LYS A 141 -1.65 15.42 13.35
N ILE A 142 -1.68 14.22 12.80
CA ILE A 142 -0.73 13.69 11.81
C ILE A 142 -1.53 13.06 10.67
N ALA A 143 -1.18 13.39 9.43
CA ALA A 143 -1.66 12.71 8.24
C ALA A 143 -0.52 11.90 7.62
N ILE A 144 -0.79 10.67 7.22
CA ILE A 144 0.11 9.79 6.47
C ILE A 144 -0.52 9.55 5.11
N ASP A 145 0.21 9.92 4.06
CA ASP A 145 -0.13 9.52 2.70
C ASP A 145 0.35 8.08 2.48
N GLY A 146 -0.60 7.17 2.33
CA GLY A 146 -0.41 5.79 1.93
C GLY A 146 -1.17 5.46 0.64
N THR A 147 -1.52 6.49 -0.15
CA THR A 147 -2.12 6.33 -1.48
C THR A 147 -1.04 5.86 -2.45
N GLU A 148 -1.45 5.24 -3.57
CA GLU A 148 -0.51 4.71 -4.54
C GLU A 148 0.23 5.81 -5.32
N LEU A 149 -0.38 7.01 -5.46
CA LEU A 149 0.13 8.11 -6.27
C LEU A 149 0.62 9.33 -5.47
N GLY A 150 0.46 9.33 -4.14
CA GLY A 150 0.75 10.49 -3.31
C GLY A 150 -0.31 11.59 -3.42
N ASP A 151 -1.58 11.22 -3.39
CA ASP A 151 -2.71 12.14 -3.59
C ASP A 151 -2.73 13.27 -2.57
N LEU A 152 -2.37 13.02 -1.30
CA LEU A 152 -2.30 14.09 -0.31
C LEU A 152 -1.15 15.04 -0.60
N ILE A 153 -0.02 14.55 -1.09
CA ILE A 153 1.12 15.38 -1.51
C ILE A 153 0.67 16.33 -2.63
N ALA A 154 -0.01 15.80 -3.64
CA ALA A 154 -0.53 16.57 -4.76
C ALA A 154 -1.59 17.60 -4.32
N LEU A 155 -2.62 17.16 -3.56
CA LEU A 155 -3.69 18.03 -3.05
C LEU A 155 -3.16 19.10 -2.09
N ALA A 156 -2.11 18.80 -1.33
CA ALA A 156 -1.50 19.75 -0.39
C ALA A 156 -0.54 20.72 -1.05
N GLU A 157 -0.33 20.62 -2.37
CA GLU A 157 0.67 21.40 -3.11
C GLU A 157 2.05 21.33 -2.42
N VAL A 158 2.42 20.13 -1.97
CA VAL A 158 3.76 19.87 -1.42
C VAL A 158 4.70 19.68 -2.60
N PRO A 159 5.87 20.35 -2.65
CA PRO A 159 6.82 20.16 -3.74
C PRO A 159 7.25 18.69 -3.86
N TYR A 160 7.17 18.15 -5.06
CA TYR A 160 7.59 16.78 -5.39
C TYR A 160 8.42 16.74 -6.67
N ARG A 161 9.11 15.62 -6.89
CA ARG A 161 9.78 15.29 -8.16
C ARG A 161 8.98 14.21 -8.86
N TRP A 162 8.90 14.29 -10.19
CA TRP A 162 8.22 13.33 -11.04
C TRP A 162 9.07 13.06 -12.27
N GLY A 163 9.26 11.79 -12.63
CA GLY A 163 10.09 11.44 -13.77
C GLY A 163 11.44 10.85 -13.40
N TRP A 164 12.32 10.84 -14.39
CA TRP A 164 13.70 10.39 -14.26
C TRP A 164 14.57 11.44 -13.57
N GLU A 165 15.58 10.97 -12.86
CA GLU A 165 16.65 11.80 -12.31
C GLU A 165 17.90 11.67 -13.18
N LEU A 166 18.70 12.73 -13.30
CA LEU A 166 19.91 12.69 -14.12
C LEU A 166 21.13 12.24 -13.30
N GLN A 167 22.11 11.61 -13.96
CA GLN A 167 23.37 11.20 -13.32
C GLN A 167 24.01 12.33 -12.52
N ARG A 168 23.99 13.56 -13.06
CA ARG A 168 24.59 14.75 -12.45
C ARG A 168 23.95 15.20 -11.14
N GLU A 169 22.75 14.72 -10.82
CA GLU A 169 22.03 15.10 -9.60
C GLU A 169 22.43 14.26 -8.40
N PHE A 170 22.66 12.95 -8.60
CA PHE A 170 22.88 11.97 -7.53
C PHE A 170 24.11 11.08 -7.70
N ASN A 171 24.90 11.28 -8.76
CA ASN A 171 26.02 10.43 -9.15
C ASN A 171 25.61 8.95 -9.35
N GLU A 172 24.37 8.68 -9.77
CA GLU A 172 23.89 7.35 -10.07
C GLU A 172 24.35 6.91 -11.49
N PRO A 173 25.21 5.90 -11.64
CA PRO A 173 25.75 5.53 -12.96
C PRO A 173 24.71 4.98 -13.95
N SER A 174 23.61 4.40 -13.44
CA SER A 174 22.50 3.86 -14.22
C SER A 174 21.52 4.92 -14.73
N ALA A 175 21.54 6.12 -14.15
CA ALA A 175 20.63 7.19 -14.53
C ALA A 175 20.97 7.75 -15.94
N PRO A 176 20.02 8.40 -16.64
CA PRO A 176 20.29 9.09 -17.89
C PRO A 176 21.21 10.31 -17.70
N VAL A 177 22.09 10.57 -18.66
CA VAL A 177 22.97 11.77 -18.65
C VAL A 177 22.16 13.04 -18.94
N THR A 178 21.22 12.95 -19.89
CA THR A 178 20.30 14.01 -20.28
C THR A 178 18.91 13.44 -20.52
N PHE A 179 17.87 14.26 -20.41
CA PHE A 179 16.54 13.88 -20.85
C PHE A 179 16.52 13.61 -22.36
N ASN A 180 15.78 12.59 -22.75
CA ASN A 180 15.57 12.14 -24.13
C ASN A 180 14.11 11.67 -24.34
N GLU A 181 13.79 11.22 -25.55
CA GLU A 181 12.44 10.76 -25.90
C GLU A 181 11.92 9.66 -24.96
N LEU A 182 12.77 8.71 -24.55
CA LEU A 182 12.39 7.63 -23.64
C LEU A 182 12.01 8.18 -22.26
N THR A 183 12.83 9.08 -21.70
CA THR A 183 12.55 9.68 -20.37
C THR A 183 11.28 10.52 -20.34
N GLN A 184 10.90 11.11 -21.49
CA GLN A 184 9.66 11.88 -21.62
C GLN A 184 8.45 10.97 -21.83
N ARG A 185 8.62 9.88 -22.60
CA ARG A 185 7.56 8.92 -22.90
C ARG A 185 7.21 8.02 -21.72
N TYR A 186 8.19 7.66 -20.90
CA TYR A 186 8.04 6.75 -19.77
C TYR A 186 8.56 7.40 -18.47
N PRO A 187 7.92 8.48 -17.98
CA PRO A 187 8.42 9.19 -16.80
C PRO A 187 8.32 8.34 -15.53
N VAL A 188 7.39 7.38 -15.50
CA VAL A 188 7.22 6.42 -14.42
C VAL A 188 7.13 5.01 -15.01
N GLN A 189 7.43 4.00 -14.19
CA GLN A 189 7.37 2.61 -14.60
C GLN A 189 5.97 2.26 -15.15
N SER A 190 5.95 1.50 -16.25
CA SER A 190 4.70 1.02 -16.84
C SER A 190 3.90 0.17 -15.84
N PRO A 191 2.56 0.26 -15.87
CA PRO A 191 1.70 -0.57 -15.03
C PRO A 191 1.91 -2.06 -15.33
N THR A 192 1.88 -2.88 -14.27
CA THR A 192 1.94 -4.34 -14.35
C THR A 192 0.58 -4.91 -13.96
N TRP A 193 0.05 -5.83 -14.75
CA TRP A 193 -1.17 -6.58 -14.42
C TRP A 193 -0.81 -8.00 -14.03
N VAL A 194 -1.34 -8.44 -12.88
CA VAL A 194 -1.18 -9.80 -12.40
C VAL A 194 -2.49 -10.55 -12.55
N PHE A 195 -2.40 -11.77 -13.08
CA PHE A 195 -3.53 -12.70 -13.21
C PHE A 195 -3.24 -13.96 -12.40
N ILE A 196 -4.21 -14.41 -11.63
CA ILE A 196 -4.16 -15.70 -10.96
C ILE A 196 -4.99 -16.68 -11.79
N LEU A 197 -4.32 -17.75 -12.21
CA LEU A 197 -4.92 -18.81 -13.01
C LEU A 197 -4.95 -20.09 -12.18
N GLN A 198 -6.09 -20.78 -12.19
CA GLN A 198 -6.22 -22.10 -11.59
C GLN A 198 -6.27 -23.15 -12.71
N ASP A 199 -5.36 -24.11 -12.66
CA ASP A 199 -5.43 -25.29 -13.52
C ASP A 199 -6.47 -26.28 -12.98
N TYR A 200 -7.49 -26.57 -13.78
CA TYR A 200 -8.56 -27.52 -13.46
C TYR A 200 -8.27 -28.94 -13.99
N GLN A 201 -7.03 -29.23 -14.41
CA GLN A 201 -6.59 -30.53 -14.92
C GLN A 201 -7.42 -31.03 -16.12
N LYS A 202 -7.93 -30.12 -16.95
CA LYS A 202 -8.44 -30.52 -18.27
C LYS A 202 -7.24 -30.70 -19.17
N THR A 203 -7.09 -31.88 -19.76
CA THR A 203 -6.05 -32.17 -20.75
C THR A 203 -5.99 -30.98 -21.72
N PRO A 204 -4.86 -30.27 -21.82
CA PRO A 204 -4.76 -29.16 -22.76
C PRO A 204 -5.06 -29.69 -24.16
N PRO A 205 -5.76 -28.93 -25.02
CA PRO A 205 -5.89 -29.33 -26.43
C PRO A 205 -4.48 -29.58 -26.96
N LEU A 206 -4.25 -30.77 -27.50
CA LEU A 206 -2.99 -31.08 -28.16
C LEU A 206 -2.76 -30.04 -29.27
N PRO A 207 -1.53 -29.54 -29.44
CA PRO A 207 -1.19 -28.52 -30.43
C PRO A 207 -1.52 -28.96 -31.86
#